data_AF-A0A4Y2WRE5-F1
#
_entry.id   AF-A0A4Y2WRE5-F1
#
_cell.length_a   1.000
_cell.length_b   1.000
_cell.length_c   1.000
_cell.angle_alpha   90.00
_cell.angle_beta   90.00
_cell.angle_gamma   90.00
#
_symmetry.space_group_name_H-M   'P 1'
#
loop_
_entity.id
_entity.type
_entity.pdbx_description
1 polymer ?
#
loop_
_entity_poly.entity_id
_entity_poly.type
_entity_poly.pdbx_seq_one_letter_code
_entity_poly.pdbx_strand_id
1 'polypeptide(L)'
;MLKKPVAIEIELSGEKFPKISVYCSPSEELGENINEISTLLLSFSQEKIVILGDFNAKSSIWGPRNTDKRGNIVHDLINQFDLMVVNDSDSLPSFNGPCVLA
;
A
#
# COMPACT_ATOMS: atom_id res chain seq x y z
N MET A 1 12.83 -12.54 -5.00
CA MET A 1 13.80 -11.46 -4.70
C MET A 1 12.93 -10.33 -4.23
N LEU A 2 13.07 -9.98 -2.96
CA LEU A 2 12.28 -8.93 -2.34
C LEU A 2 12.47 -7.62 -3.13
N LYS A 3 11.36 -7.01 -3.55
CA LYS A 3 11.37 -5.66 -4.12
C LYS A 3 11.24 -4.67 -2.97
N LYS A 4 12.17 -3.72 -2.90
CA LYS A 4 12.13 -2.63 -1.93
C LYS A 4 11.15 -1.54 -2.39
N PRO A 5 10.41 -0.89 -1.49
CA PRO A 5 9.67 0.33 -1.79
C PRO A 5 10.62 1.42 -2.31
N VAL A 6 10.12 2.23 -3.24
CA VAL A 6 10.86 3.37 -3.78
C VAL A 6 10.12 4.63 -3.40
N ALA A 7 10.81 5.56 -2.73
CA ALA A 7 10.29 6.88 -2.44
C ALA A 7 10.85 7.91 -3.42
N ILE A 8 9.99 8.82 -3.88
CA ILE A 8 10.37 10.02 -4.63
C ILE A 8 9.72 11.23 -3.98
N GLU A 9 10.44 12.33 -3.89
CA GLU A 9 9.88 13.63 -3.49
C GLU A 9 9.65 14.46 -4.74
N ILE A 10 8.45 15.00 -4.91
CA ILE A 10 8.13 15.93 -5.99
C ILE A 10 7.82 17.28 -5.36
N GLU A 11 8.50 18.32 -5.83
CA GLU A 11 8.22 19.70 -5.42
C GLU A 11 7.38 20.40 -6.48
N LEU A 12 6.22 20.93 -6.08
CA LEU A 12 5.32 21.70 -6.93
C LEU A 12 4.99 23.02 -6.24
N SER A 13 5.33 24.14 -6.87
CA SER A 13 5.08 25.48 -6.32
C SER A 13 5.64 25.71 -4.90
N GLY A 14 6.76 25.07 -4.56
CA GLY A 14 7.39 25.15 -3.25
C GLY A 14 6.81 24.22 -2.18
N GLU A 15 5.78 23.42 -2.49
CA GLU A 15 5.27 22.37 -1.61
C GLU A 15 5.86 21.00 -2.02
N LYS A 16 6.35 20.25 -1.04
CA LYS A 16 6.92 18.91 -1.20
C LYS A 16 5.83 17.85 -1.06
N PHE A 17 5.82 16.90 -1.99
CA PHE A 17 4.87 15.80 -2.04
C PHE A 17 5.63 14.47 -2.19
N PRO A 18 6.01 13.84 -1.07
CA PRO A 18 6.61 12.52 -1.11
C PRO A 18 5.62 11.48 -1.60
N LYS A 19 6.12 10.54 -2.41
CA LYS A 19 5.36 9.42 -2.95
C LYS A 19 6.15 8.14 -2.74
N ILE A 20 5.50 7.12 -2.19
CA ILE A 20 6.06 5.79 -2.03
C ILE A 20 5.39 4.86 -3.03
N SER A 21 6.19 4.27 -3.91
CA SER A 21 5.77 3.20 -4.82
C SER A 21 6.13 1.84 -4.22
N VAL A 22 5.14 0.95 -4.12
CA VAL A 22 5.27 -0.36 -3.47
C VAL A 22 4.87 -1.48 -4.42
N TYR A 23 5.63 -2.56 -4.41
CA TYR A 23 5.20 -3.85 -4.94
C TYR A 23 5.58 -4.94 -3.93
N CYS A 24 4.58 -5.65 -3.41
CA CYS A 24 4.76 -6.79 -2.53
C CYS A 24 4.38 -8.06 -3.28
N SER A 25 5.31 -9.00 -3.42
CA SER A 25 5.00 -10.27 -4.08
C SER A 25 3.90 -11.03 -3.33
N PRO A 26 2.96 -11.70 -4.02
CA PRO A 26 1.98 -12.56 -3.36
C PRO A 26 2.63 -13.79 -2.71
N SER A 27 3.84 -14.17 -3.15
CA SER A 27 4.56 -15.34 -2.66
C SER A 27 5.55 -15.06 -1.53
N GLU A 28 5.71 -13.80 -1.12
CA GLU A 28 6.66 -13.38 -0.08
C GLU A 28 5.89 -12.78 1.11
N GLU A 29 6.45 -12.90 2.32
CA GLU A 29 5.88 -12.30 3.53
C GLU A 29 5.94 -10.77 3.48
N LEU A 30 4.93 -10.09 4.04
CA LEU A 30 4.83 -8.63 3.99
C LEU A 30 5.76 -7.90 4.96
N GLY A 31 6.23 -8.56 6.02
CA GLY A 31 6.85 -7.89 7.17
C GLY A 31 8.02 -6.96 6.81
N GLU A 32 8.91 -7.38 5.92
CA GLU A 32 10.06 -6.56 5.50
C GLU A 32 9.61 -5.32 4.72
N ASN A 33 8.66 -5.45 3.80
CA ASN A 33 8.10 -4.30 3.07
C ASN A 33 7.38 -3.33 4.01
N ILE A 34 6.62 -3.84 4.99
CA ILE A 34 5.91 -3.01 5.98
C ILE A 34 6.89 -2.22 6.85
N ASN A 35 8.01 -2.84 7.25
CA ASN A 35 9.06 -2.16 8.01
C ASN A 35 9.73 -1.05 7.18
N GLU A 36 10.02 -1.30 5.90
CA GLU A 36 10.60 -0.31 5.00
C GLU A 36 9.61 0.86 4.76
N ILE A 37 8.33 0.59 4.54
CA ILE A 37 7.29 1.62 4.41
C ILE A 37 7.16 2.44 5.68
N SER A 38 7.14 1.79 6.86
CA SER A 38 7.10 2.47 8.16
C SER A 38 8.29 3.40 8.37
N THR A 39 9.49 2.96 7.96
CA THR A 39 10.71 3.77 8.04
C THR A 39 10.62 5.01 7.15
N LEU A 40 10.10 4.85 5.93
CA LEU A 40 9.86 5.98 5.02
C LEU A 40 8.80 6.94 5.58
N LEU A 41 7.69 6.43 6.10
CA LEU A 41 6.63 7.25 6.70
C LEU A 41 7.14 8.09 7.88
N LEU A 42 7.98 7.51 8.74
CA LEU A 42 8.62 8.25 9.82
C LEU A 42 9.56 9.35 9.30
N SER A 43 10.26 9.07 8.19
CA SER A 43 11.17 10.03 7.55
C SER A 43 10.44 11.24 6.96
N PHE A 44 9.19 11.07 6.54
CA PHE A 44 8.32 12.10 5.96
C PHE A 44 7.19 12.52 6.92
N SER A 45 7.38 12.38 8.24
CA SER A 45 6.30 12.54 9.24
C SER A 45 5.65 13.93 9.30
N GLN A 46 6.24 14.95 8.67
CA GLN A 46 5.70 16.32 8.60
C GLN A 46 5.12 16.66 7.22
N GLU A 47 5.14 15.71 6.27
CA GLU A 47 4.79 15.93 4.87
C GLU A 47 3.51 15.19 4.49
N LYS A 48 2.79 15.71 3.49
CA LYS A 48 1.63 15.01 2.90
C LYS A 48 2.13 13.93 1.95
N ILE A 49 2.11 12.70 2.42
CA ILE A 49 2.63 11.55 1.66
C ILE A 49 1.53 10.76 0.96
N VAL A 50 1.83 10.26 -0.24
CA VAL A 50 0.97 9.32 -0.97
C VAL A 50 1.68 7.99 -1.11
N ILE A 51 1.01 6.91 -0.70
CA ILE A 51 1.47 5.54 -0.94
C ILE A 51 0.64 4.96 -2.08
N LEU A 52 1.30 4.44 -3.09
CA LEU A 52 0.68 3.74 -4.21
C LEU A 52 1.39 2.41 -4.41
N GLY A 53 0.64 1.34 -4.65
CA GLY A 53 1.29 0.07 -4.89
C GLY A 53 0.36 -1.12 -4.98
N ASP A 54 0.97 -2.23 -5.39
CA ASP A 54 0.35 -3.55 -5.37
C ASP A 54 0.86 -4.32 -4.15
N PHE A 55 0.03 -4.36 -3.11
CA PHE A 55 0.32 -5.09 -1.88
C PHE A 55 0.03 -6.59 -1.99
N ASN A 56 -0.63 -7.03 -3.05
CA ASN A 56 -1.21 -8.37 -3.16
C ASN A 56 -1.99 -8.77 -1.89
N ALA A 57 -2.80 -7.85 -1.38
CA ALA A 57 -3.57 -7.97 -0.14
C ALA A 57 -5.06 -7.67 -0.41
N LYS A 58 -5.96 -8.43 0.19
CA LYS A 58 -7.41 -8.24 0.02
C LYS A 58 -7.99 -7.60 1.29
N SER A 59 -8.78 -6.55 1.14
CA SER A 59 -9.55 -5.96 2.23
C SER A 59 -10.86 -5.40 1.70
N SER A 60 -11.90 -5.51 2.53
CA SER A 60 -13.18 -4.86 2.31
C SER A 60 -13.08 -3.33 2.31
N ILE A 61 -12.00 -2.77 2.86
CA ILE A 61 -11.75 -1.32 2.93
C ILE A 61 -11.45 -0.73 1.54
N TRP A 62 -10.78 -1.46 0.65
CA TRP A 62 -10.36 -0.97 -0.67
C TRP A 62 -10.89 -1.82 -1.84
N GLY A 63 -11.86 -2.69 -1.59
CA GLY A 63 -12.51 -3.47 -2.64
C GLY A 63 -13.57 -4.43 -2.12
N PRO A 64 -14.29 -5.12 -3.01
CA PRO A 64 -15.48 -5.90 -2.64
C PRO A 64 -15.16 -7.28 -2.02
N ARG A 65 -13.89 -7.59 -1.77
CA ARG A 65 -13.46 -8.91 -1.26
C ARG A 65 -13.30 -8.90 0.25
N ASN A 66 -13.56 -10.05 0.89
CA ASN A 66 -13.27 -10.24 2.30
C ASN A 66 -11.79 -9.99 2.62
N THR A 67 -11.55 -9.43 3.80
CA THR A 67 -10.20 -9.15 4.29
C THR A 67 -9.44 -10.43 4.59
N ASP A 68 -8.25 -10.57 3.98
CA ASP A 68 -7.34 -11.68 4.24
C ASP A 68 -6.25 -11.30 5.26
N LYS A 69 -5.39 -12.25 5.61
CA LYS A 69 -4.30 -12.03 6.59
C LYS A 69 -3.38 -10.87 6.16
N ARG A 70 -3.11 -10.74 4.87
CA ARG A 70 -2.27 -9.68 4.31
C ARG A 70 -2.99 -8.33 4.38
N GLY A 71 -4.29 -8.32 4.09
CA GLY A 71 -5.16 -7.15 4.25
C GLY A 71 -5.18 -6.63 5.68
N ASN A 72 -5.22 -7.51 6.68
CA ASN A 72 -5.12 -7.10 8.09
C ASN A 72 -3.79 -6.43 8.41
N ILE A 73 -2.66 -6.95 7.91
CA ILE A 73 -1.34 -6.34 8.11
C ILE A 73 -1.28 -4.92 7.52
N VAL A 74 -1.81 -4.74 6.29
CA VAL A 74 -1.87 -3.42 5.65
C VAL A 74 -2.85 -2.49 6.39
N HIS A 75 -3.95 -3.03 6.92
CA HIS A 75 -4.89 -2.28 7.75
C HIS A 75 -4.27 -1.83 9.08
N ASP A 76 -3.44 -2.66 9.72
CA ASP A 76 -2.71 -2.27 10.92
C ASP A 76 -1.73 -1.13 10.64
N LEU A 77 -1.02 -1.18 9.51
CA LEU A 77 -0.16 -0.06 9.05
C LEU A 77 -0.97 1.22 8.82
N ILE A 78 -2.14 1.11 8.16
CA ILE A 78 -3.04 2.23 7.92
C ILE A 78 -3.45 2.88 9.25
N ASN A 79 -3.89 2.09 10.23
CA ASN A 79 -4.30 2.59 11.54
C ASN A 79 -3.12 3.17 12.33
N GLN A 80 -1.94 2.56 12.25
CA GLN A 80 -0.75 3.00 12.97
C GLN A 80 -0.29 4.40 12.54
N PHE A 81 -0.40 4.70 11.25
CA PHE A 81 0.05 5.96 10.65
C PHE A 81 -1.09 6.91 10.28
N ASP A 82 -2.32 6.62 10.73
CA ASP A 82 -3.53 7.40 10.45
C ASP A 82 -3.70 7.71 8.94
N LEU A 83 -3.50 6.69 8.11
CA LEU A 83 -3.55 6.83 6.66
C LEU A 83 -4.99 6.80 6.16
N MET A 84 -5.27 7.62 5.14
CA MET A 84 -6.56 7.59 4.45
C MET A 84 -6.50 6.65 3.24
N VAL A 85 -7.43 5.71 3.15
CA VAL A 85 -7.64 4.90 1.94
C VAL A 85 -8.45 5.71 0.93
N VAL A 86 -7.88 5.90 -0.26
CA VAL A 86 -8.50 6.66 -1.36
C VAL A 86 -9.29 5.78 -2.32
N ASN A 87 -9.05 4.46 -2.29
CA ASN A 87 -9.79 3.50 -3.10
C ASN A 87 -11.26 3.46 -2.71
N ASP A 88 -12.12 3.41 -3.72
CA ASP A 88 -13.55 3.13 -3.55
C ASP A 88 -13.77 1.61 -3.51
N SER A 89 -14.37 1.12 -2.42
CA SER A 89 -14.64 -0.31 -2.21
C SER A 89 -15.63 -0.89 -3.22
N ASP A 90 -16.48 -0.05 -3.81
CA ASP A 90 -17.49 -0.45 -4.81
C ASP A 90 -16.96 -0.35 -6.25
N SER A 91 -15.70 0.02 -6.43
CA SER A 91 -15.07 0.11 -7.74
C SER A 91 -14.83 -1.25 -8.41
N LEU A 92 -14.59 -1.21 -9.73
CA LEU A 92 -14.22 -2.38 -10.50
C LEU A 92 -12.89 -2.99 -9.99
N PRO A 93 -12.68 -4.31 -10.14
CA PRO A 93 -11.44 -4.95 -9.72
C PRO A 93 -10.21 -4.30 -10.36
N SER A 94 -9.17 -4.04 -9.57
CA SER A 94 -7.88 -3.54 -10.05
C SER A 94 -7.09 -4.56 -10.88
N PHE A 95 -7.42 -5.85 -10.75
CA PHE A 95 -6.81 -6.94 -11.51
C PHE A 95 -7.84 -8.02 -11.85
N ASN A 96 -7.94 -8.36 -13.13
CA ASN A 96 -8.74 -9.47 -13.66
C ASN A 96 -7.82 -10.49 -14.32
N GLY A 97 -7.46 -11.54 -13.57
CA GLY A 97 -6.65 -12.66 -14.07
C GLY A 97 -7.51 -13.83 -14.52
N PRO A 98 -6.94 -14.78 -15.29
CA PRO A 98 -7.64 -16.00 -15.66
C PRO A 98 -8.11 -16.76 -14.40
N CYS A 99 -9.38 -17.16 -14.40
CA CYS A 99 -9.96 -17.99 -13.34
C CYS A 99 -9.33 -19.39 -13.43
N VAL A 100 -8.27 -19.63 -12.65
CA VAL A 100 -7.91 -21.00 -12.30
C VAL A 100 -8.89 -21.45 -11.23
N LEU A 101 -9.89 -22.22 -11.64
CA LEU A 101 -10.69 -23.04 -10.74
C LEU A 101 -9.70 -23.92 -9.96
N ALA A 102 -9.50 -23.59 -8.68
CA ALA A 102 -8.86 -24.46 -7.71
C ALA A 102 -9.91 -25.39 -7.11
#